data_AF-A0A952AME2-F1
#
_entry.id   AF-A0A952AME2-F1
#
_cell.length_a   1.000
_cell.length_b   1.000
_cell.length_c   1.000
_cell.angle_alpha   90.00
_cell.angle_beta   90.00
_cell.angle_gamma   90.00
#
_symmetry.space_group_name_H-M   'P 1'
#
loop_
_entity.id
_entity.type
_entity.pdbx_description
1 polymer ?
#
loop_
_entity_poly.entity_id
_entity_poly.type
_entity_poly.pdbx_seq_one_letter_code
_entity_poly.pdbx_strand_id
1 'polypeptide(L)'
;MHFFTISGALALLNIIIIDIVMSGDNAIVIGMATKDLDPHYRKKAIFWGIFGATLLRVGFALIAIYLLSVPGLQFIGGLLLAYVVYKFALDLIIKNKQNNDIKKGSSGFKQAIITIILADVSMSLDNVLAVAGASNGHMLTLIIGLAISILLMAFASNYIAKKLHQYPFISWIGLIIIAYVTIEMLIKGWDSFAGIFI
;
A
#
# COMPACT_ATOMS: atom_id res chain seq x y z
N MET A 1 11.48 -19.29 23.74
CA MET A 1 10.23 -19.23 24.52
C MET A 1 10.03 -17.81 25.10
N HIS A 2 9.94 -16.76 24.26
CA HIS A 2 9.79 -15.35 24.71
C HIS A 2 8.54 -14.65 24.13
N PHE A 3 7.60 -15.43 23.57
CA PHE A 3 6.35 -14.93 23.00
C PHE A 3 5.36 -14.41 24.04
N PHE A 4 5.47 -14.91 25.27
CA PHE A 4 4.56 -14.61 26.39
C PHE A 4 5.13 -13.61 27.40
N THR A 5 6.26 -12.95 27.08
CA THR A 5 6.70 -11.79 27.87
C THR A 5 5.83 -10.58 27.49
N ILE A 6 5.42 -9.79 28.48
CA ILE A 6 4.61 -8.57 28.32
C ILE A 6 5.19 -7.64 27.24
N SER A 7 6.52 -7.61 27.10
CA SER A 7 7.23 -6.86 26.06
C SER A 7 6.92 -7.31 24.62
N GLY A 8 6.79 -8.61 24.36
CA GLY A 8 6.48 -9.15 23.03
C GLY A 8 5.04 -8.86 22.61
N ALA A 9 4.10 -8.93 23.55
CA ALA A 9 2.70 -8.58 23.33
C ALA A 9 2.52 -7.07 23.06
N LEU A 10 3.22 -6.22 23.80
CA LEU A 10 3.22 -4.77 23.57
C LEU A 10 3.85 -4.40 22.22
N ALA A 11 4.94 -5.08 21.84
CA ALA A 11 5.55 -4.89 20.52
C ALA A 11 4.62 -5.31 19.38
N LEU A 12 3.95 -6.46 19.49
CA LEU A 12 2.92 -6.91 18.54
C LEU A 12 1.79 -5.90 18.41
N LEU A 13 1.27 -5.41 19.53
CA LEU A 13 0.18 -4.45 19.56
C LEU A 13 0.59 -3.11 18.91
N ASN A 14 1.79 -2.62 19.18
CA ASN A 14 2.32 -1.42 18.52
C ASN A 14 2.47 -1.60 17.02
N ILE A 15 3.01 -2.75 16.55
CA ILE A 15 3.14 -3.04 15.12
C ILE A 15 1.75 -3.04 14.46
N ILE A 16 0.76 -3.70 15.07
CA ILE A 16 -0.61 -3.74 14.55
C ILE A 16 -1.23 -2.34 14.50
N ILE A 17 -1.04 -1.52 15.54
CA ILE A 17 -1.57 -0.15 15.58
C ILE A 17 -0.92 0.71 14.49
N ILE A 18 0.41 0.67 14.37
CA ILE A 18 1.17 1.41 13.36
C ILE A 18 0.68 1.00 11.96
N ASP A 19 0.59 -0.31 11.71
CA ASP A 19 0.09 -0.81 10.43
C ASP A 19 -1.35 -0.34 10.17
N ILE A 20 -2.28 -0.44 11.13
CA ILE A 20 -3.67 0.00 10.92
C ILE A 20 -3.75 1.50 10.60
N VAL A 21 -3.02 2.33 11.34
CA VAL A 21 -2.99 3.79 11.13
C VAL A 21 -2.42 4.13 9.75
N MET A 22 -1.35 3.44 9.33
CA MET A 22 -0.69 3.64 8.03
C MET A 22 -1.31 2.84 6.87
N SER A 23 -2.30 1.98 7.12
CA SER A 23 -2.92 1.13 6.08
C SER A 23 -4.25 1.67 5.56
N GLY A 24 -4.74 2.79 6.10
CA GLY A 24 -6.05 3.34 5.71
C GLY A 24 -6.10 3.74 4.23
N ASP A 25 -5.09 4.46 3.76
CA ASP A 25 -4.88 4.86 2.36
C ASP A 25 -4.52 3.65 1.46
N ASN A 26 -3.65 2.75 1.94
CA ASN A 26 -3.32 1.49 1.28
C ASN A 26 -4.57 0.65 1.01
N ALA A 27 -5.48 0.55 1.99
CA ALA A 27 -6.71 -0.21 1.85
C ALA A 27 -7.67 0.41 0.82
N ILE A 28 -7.67 1.75 0.70
CA ILE A 28 -8.42 2.48 -0.33
C ILE A 28 -7.84 2.19 -1.72
N VAL A 29 -6.52 2.25 -1.89
CA VAL A 29 -5.84 1.91 -3.15
C VAL A 29 -6.19 0.49 -3.60
N ILE A 30 -6.06 -0.49 -2.70
CA ILE A 30 -6.39 -1.89 -2.98
C ILE A 30 -7.87 -2.03 -3.35
N GLY A 31 -8.74 -1.33 -2.62
CA GLY A 31 -10.18 -1.27 -2.90
C GLY A 31 -10.46 -0.74 -4.30
N MET A 32 -9.83 0.38 -4.68
CA MET A 32 -9.96 1.00 -6.00
C MET A 32 -9.41 0.13 -7.13
N ALA A 33 -8.27 -0.53 -6.91
CA ALA A 33 -7.67 -1.44 -7.89
C ALA A 33 -8.53 -2.69 -8.17
N THR A 34 -9.36 -3.09 -7.21
CA THR A 34 -10.11 -4.36 -7.26
C THR A 34 -11.62 -4.19 -7.32
N LYS A 35 -12.14 -2.95 -7.23
CA LYS A 35 -13.60 -2.67 -7.22
C LYS A 35 -14.31 -3.23 -8.46
N ASP A 36 -13.65 -3.28 -9.61
CA ASP A 36 -14.28 -3.70 -10.87
C ASP A 36 -14.14 -5.20 -11.17
N LEU A 37 -13.55 -5.97 -10.25
CA LEU A 37 -13.41 -7.42 -10.38
C LEU A 37 -14.62 -8.16 -9.83
N ASP A 38 -14.97 -9.28 -10.45
CA ASP A 38 -15.98 -10.18 -9.91
C ASP A 38 -15.60 -10.62 -8.47
N PRO A 39 -16.58 -10.85 -7.57
CA PRO A 39 -16.31 -11.14 -6.17
C PRO A 39 -15.31 -12.28 -5.92
N HIS A 40 -15.27 -13.28 -6.80
CA HIS A 40 -14.33 -14.39 -6.73
C HIS A 40 -12.88 -13.96 -7.07
N TYR A 41 -12.68 -13.24 -8.17
CA TYR A 41 -11.37 -12.73 -8.58
C TYR A 41 -10.88 -11.60 -7.68
N ARG A 42 -11.79 -10.76 -7.17
CA ARG A 42 -11.49 -9.68 -6.24
C ARG A 42 -10.78 -10.19 -4.99
N LYS A 43 -11.36 -11.16 -4.28
CA LYS A 43 -10.75 -11.72 -3.06
C LYS A 43 -9.37 -12.30 -3.33
N LYS A 44 -9.21 -13.01 -4.46
CA LYS A 44 -7.92 -13.56 -4.87
C LYS A 44 -6.92 -12.46 -5.21
N ALA A 45 -7.33 -11.39 -5.90
CA ALA A 45 -6.45 -10.30 -6.30
C ALA A 45 -5.97 -9.51 -5.07
N ILE A 46 -6.88 -9.26 -4.12
CA ILE A 46 -6.55 -8.67 -2.82
C ILE A 46 -5.54 -9.55 -2.08
N PHE A 47 -5.83 -10.84 -1.92
CA PHE A 47 -4.95 -11.76 -1.19
C PHE A 47 -3.55 -11.85 -1.82
N TRP A 48 -3.46 -12.13 -3.12
CA TRP A 48 -2.17 -12.28 -3.81
C TRP A 48 -1.43 -10.94 -3.97
N GLY A 49 -2.16 -9.84 -4.16
CA GLY A 49 -1.61 -8.50 -4.21
C GLY A 49 -0.99 -8.11 -2.87
N ILE A 50 -1.75 -8.21 -1.78
CA ILE A 50 -1.26 -7.92 -0.43
C ILE A 50 -0.10 -8.87 -0.07
N PHE A 51 -0.21 -10.17 -0.35
CA PHE A 51 0.87 -11.12 -0.05
C PHE A 51 2.17 -10.77 -0.77
N GLY A 52 2.11 -10.49 -2.08
CA GLY A 52 3.28 -10.10 -2.86
C GLY A 52 3.89 -8.77 -2.41
N ALA A 53 3.03 -7.76 -2.20
CA ALA A 53 3.41 -6.45 -1.67
C ALA A 53 4.12 -6.56 -0.32
N THR A 54 3.53 -7.34 0.58
CA THR A 54 4.06 -7.59 1.91
C THR A 54 5.41 -8.31 1.88
N LEU A 55 5.59 -9.29 1.00
CA LEU A 55 6.87 -9.98 0.85
C LEU A 55 7.97 -9.04 0.38
N LEU A 56 7.66 -8.15 -0.58
CA LEU A 56 8.57 -7.09 -1.01
C LEU A 56 8.89 -6.12 0.13
N ARG A 57 7.87 -5.72 0.91
CA ARG A 57 8.03 -4.85 2.09
C ARG A 57 8.99 -5.46 3.13
N VAL A 58 8.87 -6.76 3.42
CA VAL A 58 9.82 -7.47 4.29
C VAL A 58 11.22 -7.47 3.68
N GLY A 59 11.32 -7.73 2.36
CA GLY A 59 12.58 -7.62 1.63
C GLY A 59 13.23 -6.25 1.81
N PHE A 60 12.49 -5.16 1.60
CA PHE A 60 12.97 -3.80 1.82
C PHE A 60 13.37 -3.55 3.27
N ALA A 61 12.61 -4.05 4.25
CA ALA A 61 12.95 -3.92 5.67
C ALA A 61 14.31 -4.54 6.01
N LEU A 62 14.64 -5.70 5.42
CA LEU A 62 15.94 -6.37 5.65
C LEU A 62 17.12 -5.55 5.14
N ILE A 63 16.94 -4.81 4.05
CA ILE A 63 17.99 -3.97 3.45
C ILE A 63 17.78 -2.47 3.74
N ALA A 64 16.90 -2.13 4.68
CA ALA A 64 16.46 -0.76 4.91
C ALA A 64 17.62 0.18 5.31
N ILE A 65 18.61 -0.34 6.05
CA ILE A 65 19.83 0.40 6.42
C ILE A 65 20.60 0.85 5.17
N TYR A 66 20.63 0.01 4.13
CA TYR A 66 21.25 0.37 2.85
C TYR A 66 20.36 1.33 2.04
N LEU A 67 19.04 1.14 2.08
CA LEU A 67 18.07 2.03 1.42
C LEU A 67 18.08 3.45 2.01
N LEU A 68 18.26 3.62 3.33
CA LEU A 68 18.43 4.91 4.00
C LEU A 68 19.60 5.72 3.45
N SER A 69 20.62 5.03 2.92
CA SER A 69 21.81 5.66 2.37
C SER A 69 21.65 6.05 0.89
N VAL A 70 20.51 5.78 0.27
CA VAL A 70 20.22 6.12 -1.13
C VAL A 70 19.44 7.44 -1.18
N PRO A 71 20.12 8.57 -1.44
CA PRO A 71 19.45 9.85 -1.54
C PRO A 71 18.54 9.87 -2.79
N GLY A 72 17.36 10.47 -2.65
CA GLY A 72 16.34 10.50 -3.71
C GLY A 72 15.46 9.25 -3.84
N LEU A 73 15.65 8.21 -3.01
CA LEU A 73 14.80 7.02 -3.04
C LEU A 73 13.31 7.35 -2.83
N GLN A 74 13.02 8.26 -1.89
CA GLN A 74 11.66 8.75 -1.63
C GLN A 74 11.07 9.49 -2.85
N PHE A 75 11.89 10.21 -3.61
CA PHE A 75 11.46 10.90 -4.83
C PHE A 75 11.03 9.89 -5.90
N ILE A 76 11.81 8.82 -6.10
CA ILE A 76 11.46 7.72 -7.01
C ILE A 76 10.16 7.05 -6.58
N GLY A 77 9.98 6.82 -5.27
CA GLY A 77 8.71 6.33 -4.72
C GLY A 77 7.54 7.25 -5.03
N GLY A 78 7.71 8.57 -4.87
CA GLY A 78 6.71 9.56 -5.25
C GLY A 78 6.36 9.53 -6.75
N LEU A 79 7.35 9.33 -7.64
CA LEU A 79 7.08 9.20 -9.09
C LEU A 79 6.31 7.93 -9.43
N LEU A 80 6.64 6.80 -8.80
CA LEU A 80 5.88 5.56 -8.96
C LEU A 80 4.44 5.72 -8.45
N LEU A 81 4.24 6.40 -7.32
CA LEU A 81 2.91 6.65 -6.80
C LEU A 81 2.13 7.62 -7.71
N ALA A 82 2.80 8.63 -8.28
CA ALA A 82 2.19 9.53 -9.26
C ALA A 82 1.66 8.79 -10.49
N TYR A 83 2.38 7.76 -10.96
CA TYR A 83 1.88 6.89 -12.02
C TYR A 83 0.60 6.14 -11.60
N VAL A 84 0.54 5.61 -10.37
CA VAL A 84 -0.66 4.95 -9.84
C VAL A 84 -1.84 5.92 -9.74
N VAL A 85 -1.61 7.13 -9.21
CA VAL A 85 -2.61 8.20 -9.12
C VAL A 85 -3.12 8.57 -10.51
N TYR A 86 -2.22 8.82 -11.46
CA TYR A 86 -2.58 9.14 -12.84
C TYR A 86 -3.45 8.04 -13.47
N LYS A 87 -3.05 6.78 -13.30
CA LYS A 87 -3.81 5.63 -13.79
C LYS A 87 -5.21 5.56 -13.18
N PHE A 88 -5.34 5.77 -11.86
CA PHE A 88 -6.65 5.78 -11.21
C PHE A 88 -7.51 6.97 -11.62
N ALA A 89 -6.93 8.16 -11.78
CA ALA A 89 -7.62 9.33 -12.28
C ALA A 89 -8.21 9.08 -13.67
N LEU A 90 -7.41 8.53 -14.58
CA LEU A 90 -7.87 8.12 -15.91
C LEU A 90 -9.00 7.09 -15.83
N ASP A 91 -8.82 6.01 -15.06
CA ASP A 91 -9.83 4.96 -14.92
C ASP A 91 -11.17 5.52 -14.39
N LEU A 92 -11.15 6.51 -13.48
CA LEU A 92 -12.35 7.17 -12.97
C LEU A 92 -13.00 8.11 -14.00
N ILE A 93 -12.21 8.91 -14.72
CA ILE A 93 -12.72 9.87 -15.72
C ILE A 93 -13.32 9.14 -16.93
N ILE A 94 -12.62 8.12 -17.43
CA ILE A 94 -13.07 7.34 -18.61
C ILE A 94 -14.36 6.59 -18.29
N LYS A 95 -14.45 5.97 -17.10
CA LYS A 95 -15.65 5.23 -16.68
C LYS A 95 -16.87 6.11 -16.39
N ASN A 96 -16.67 7.36 -15.98
CA ASN A 96 -17.79 8.31 -15.87
C ASN A 96 -18.38 8.70 -17.23
N LYS A 97 -17.66 8.48 -18.35
CA LYS A 97 -18.14 8.77 -19.71
C LYS A 97 -18.77 7.58 -20.44
N GLN A 98 -18.45 6.34 -20.07
CA GLN A 98 -19.07 5.13 -20.65
C GLN A 98 -20.02 4.49 -19.64
N ASN A 99 -21.32 4.51 -19.96
CA ASN A 99 -22.34 3.80 -19.20
C ASN A 99 -22.27 2.31 -19.58
N ASN A 100 -21.87 1.48 -18.61
CA ASN A 100 -21.92 0.00 -18.56
C ASN A 100 -20.81 -0.86 -19.21
N ASP A 101 -20.66 -2.01 -18.55
CA ASP A 101 -19.99 -3.26 -18.92
C ASP A 101 -18.46 -3.32 -18.89
N ILE A 102 -17.90 -3.38 -17.68
CA ILE A 102 -16.63 -4.12 -17.51
C ILE A 102 -16.71 -5.07 -16.33
N LYS A 103 -17.23 -6.27 -16.57
CA LYS A 103 -16.81 -7.45 -15.79
C LYS A 103 -15.37 -7.75 -16.18
N LYS A 104 -14.40 -7.18 -15.43
CA LYS A 104 -13.00 -7.54 -15.64
C LYS A 104 -12.80 -8.97 -15.11
N GLY A 105 -12.81 -9.94 -16.02
CA GLY A 105 -12.42 -11.33 -15.77
C GLY A 105 -10.93 -11.46 -15.46
N SER A 106 -10.28 -12.52 -15.94
CA SER A 106 -8.85 -12.80 -15.68
C SER A 106 -7.89 -11.68 -16.13
N SER A 107 -8.28 -10.84 -17.10
CA SER A 107 -7.45 -9.73 -17.60
C SER A 107 -7.25 -8.62 -16.56
N GLY A 108 -8.30 -8.27 -15.80
CA GLY A 108 -8.18 -7.27 -14.74
C GLY A 108 -7.52 -7.81 -13.48
N PHE A 109 -7.55 -9.12 -13.26
CA PHE A 109 -6.95 -9.75 -12.08
C PHE A 109 -5.44 -9.47 -11.97
N LYS A 110 -4.68 -9.74 -13.04
CA LYS A 110 -3.24 -9.46 -13.09
C LYS A 110 -2.95 -7.97 -12.93
N GLN A 111 -3.75 -7.14 -13.62
CA GLN A 111 -3.57 -5.69 -13.57
C GLN A 111 -3.83 -5.14 -12.16
N ALA A 112 -4.81 -5.67 -11.44
CA ALA A 112 -5.09 -5.29 -10.07
C ALA A 112 -3.94 -5.67 -9.13
N ILE A 113 -3.41 -6.89 -9.23
CA ILE A 113 -2.25 -7.33 -8.44
C ILE A 113 -1.04 -6.41 -8.67
N ILE A 114 -0.70 -6.13 -9.93
CA ILE A 114 0.41 -5.23 -10.27
C ILE A 114 0.18 -3.83 -9.69
N THR A 115 -1.06 -3.32 -9.77
CA THR A 115 -1.38 -1.98 -9.25
C THR A 115 -1.26 -1.93 -7.73
N ILE A 116 -1.72 -2.97 -7.03
CA ILE A 116 -1.56 -3.11 -5.57
C ILE A 116 -0.08 -3.12 -5.20
N ILE A 117 0.71 -3.96 -5.88
CA ILE A 117 2.15 -4.07 -5.60
C ILE A 117 2.88 -2.76 -5.88
N LEU A 118 2.60 -2.08 -7.01
CA LEU A 118 3.25 -0.81 -7.33
C LEU A 118 2.89 0.29 -6.32
N ALA A 119 1.62 0.36 -5.92
CA ALA A 119 1.19 1.31 -4.90
C ALA A 119 1.86 1.04 -3.56
N ASP A 120 1.85 -0.22 -3.12
CA ASP A 120 2.46 -0.62 -1.85
C ASP A 120 3.96 -0.39 -1.86
N VAL A 121 4.68 -0.76 -2.94
CA VAL A 121 6.10 -0.48 -3.07
C VAL A 121 6.35 1.02 -2.89
N SER A 122 5.59 1.86 -3.57
CA SER A 122 5.74 3.31 -3.47
C SER A 122 5.52 3.82 -2.05
N MET A 123 4.43 3.42 -1.38
CA MET A 123 4.09 3.76 0.01
C MET A 123 4.87 2.96 1.06
N SER A 124 5.67 1.98 0.66
CA SER A 124 6.49 1.21 1.58
C SER A 124 7.89 1.80 1.69
N LEU A 125 8.32 2.58 0.70
CA LEU A 125 9.66 3.18 0.68
C LEU A 125 9.86 4.16 1.84
N ASP A 126 8.83 4.88 2.28
CA ASP A 126 8.83 5.72 3.48
C ASP A 126 8.52 4.92 4.75
N ASN A 127 7.55 4.00 4.70
CA ASN A 127 7.19 3.15 5.84
C ASN A 127 8.33 2.24 6.30
N VAL A 128 9.14 1.71 5.39
CA VAL A 128 10.29 0.86 5.71
C VAL A 128 11.41 1.65 6.38
N LEU A 129 11.67 2.89 5.97
CA LEU A 129 12.67 3.75 6.61
C LEU A 129 12.25 4.09 8.05
N ALA A 130 10.95 4.35 8.26
CA ALA A 130 10.39 4.58 9.60
C ALA A 130 10.45 3.33 10.49
N VAL A 131 10.08 2.16 9.97
CA VAL A 131 10.13 0.89 10.72
C VAL A 131 11.57 0.45 10.99
N ALA A 132 12.51 0.68 10.08
CA ALA A 132 13.92 0.39 10.32
C ALA A 132 14.48 1.19 11.49
N GLY A 133 14.05 2.45 11.68
CA GLY A 133 14.38 3.25 12.86
C GLY A 133 13.70 2.77 14.15
N ALA A 134 12.53 2.12 14.06
CA ALA A 134 11.73 1.68 15.21
C ALA A 134 11.96 0.21 15.62
N SER A 135 12.45 -0.63 14.70
CA SER A 135 12.53 -2.08 14.89
C SER A 135 13.74 -2.46 15.75
N ASN A 136 13.52 -2.56 17.06
CA ASN A 136 14.48 -3.10 18.03
C ASN A 136 14.67 -4.63 17.87
N GLY A 137 14.97 -5.15 16.67
CA GLY A 137 15.53 -6.49 16.43
C GLY A 137 14.63 -7.73 16.59
N HIS A 138 13.32 -7.61 16.86
CA HIS A 138 12.45 -8.78 17.10
C HIS A 138 11.78 -9.34 15.83
N MET A 139 12.55 -10.06 15.00
CA MET A 139 12.12 -10.62 13.70
C MET A 139 10.83 -11.47 13.78
N LEU A 140 10.67 -12.26 14.84
CA LEU A 140 9.57 -13.22 14.92
C LEU A 140 8.23 -12.56 15.30
N THR A 141 8.27 -11.51 16.12
CA THR A 141 7.13 -10.61 16.40
C THR A 141 6.66 -9.91 15.12
N LEU A 142 7.60 -9.48 14.26
CA LEU A 142 7.28 -8.89 12.96
C LEU A 142 6.49 -9.86 12.07
N ILE A 143 6.93 -11.12 11.94
CA ILE A 143 6.27 -12.13 11.09
C ILE A 143 4.82 -12.39 11.52
N ILE A 144 4.56 -12.51 12.83
CA ILE A 144 3.20 -12.74 13.35
C ILE A 144 2.33 -11.49 13.15
N GLY A 145 2.86 -10.30 13.46
CA GLY A 145 2.17 -9.04 13.23
C GLY A 145 1.80 -8.86 11.76
N LEU A 146 2.72 -9.22 10.86
CA LEU A 146 2.53 -9.24 9.40
C LEU A 146 1.40 -10.16 8.95
N ALA A 147 1.35 -11.39 9.48
CA ALA A 147 0.28 -12.33 9.13
C ALA A 147 -1.10 -11.78 9.53
N ILE A 148 -1.20 -11.18 10.72
CA ILE A 148 -2.44 -10.54 11.20
C ILE A 148 -2.79 -9.33 10.33
N SER A 149 -1.80 -8.49 10.02
CA SER A 149 -1.96 -7.28 9.19
C SER A 149 -2.48 -7.61 7.79
N ILE A 150 -1.92 -8.64 7.13
CA ILE A 150 -2.40 -9.12 5.83
C ILE A 150 -3.88 -9.50 5.89
N LEU A 151 -4.31 -10.22 6.93
CA LEU A 151 -5.71 -10.61 7.08
C LEU A 151 -6.61 -9.39 7.28
N LEU A 152 -6.24 -8.49 8.20
CA LEU A 152 -7.01 -7.28 8.47
C LEU A 152 -7.15 -6.40 7.23
N MET A 153 -6.05 -6.15 6.50
CA MET A 153 -6.07 -5.41 5.24
C MET A 153 -6.94 -6.12 4.20
N ALA A 154 -6.83 -7.45 4.05
CA ALA A 154 -7.65 -8.18 3.08
C ALA A 154 -9.16 -8.02 3.37
N PHE A 155 -9.55 -8.03 4.64
CA PHE A 155 -10.93 -7.74 5.05
C PHE A 155 -11.32 -6.28 4.78
N ALA A 156 -10.50 -5.32 5.22
CA ALA A 156 -10.74 -3.88 5.07
C ALA A 156 -10.85 -3.47 3.59
N SER A 157 -9.87 -3.86 2.76
CA SER A 157 -9.87 -3.55 1.33
C SER A 157 -11.04 -4.21 0.59
N ASN A 158 -11.41 -5.44 0.93
CA ASN A 158 -12.58 -6.07 0.33
C ASN A 158 -13.89 -5.40 0.77
N TYR A 159 -13.96 -4.88 1.99
CA TYR A 159 -15.07 -4.06 2.45
C TYR A 159 -15.14 -2.72 1.68
N ILE A 160 -14.02 -2.01 1.55
CA ILE A 160 -13.91 -0.77 0.78
C ILE A 160 -14.29 -1.01 -0.69
N ALA A 161 -13.76 -2.06 -1.32
CA ALA A 161 -14.10 -2.43 -2.70
C ALA A 161 -15.59 -2.63 -2.93
N LYS A 162 -16.29 -3.27 -1.97
CA LYS A 162 -17.76 -3.42 -2.03
C LYS A 162 -18.47 -2.07 -1.88
N LYS A 163 -18.00 -1.22 -0.97
CA LYS A 163 -18.60 0.09 -0.73
C LYS A 163 -18.38 1.07 -1.88
N LEU A 164 -17.29 0.94 -2.63
CA LEU A 164 -17.02 1.73 -3.83
C LEU A 164 -18.07 1.54 -4.94
N HIS A 165 -18.72 0.37 -5.03
CA HIS A 165 -19.85 0.19 -5.93
C HIS A 165 -21.10 0.96 -5.48
N GLN A 166 -21.33 1.05 -4.17
CA GLN A 166 -22.49 1.75 -3.60
C GLN A 166 -22.27 3.26 -3.56
N TYR A 167 -21.02 3.68 -3.35
CA TYR A 167 -20.62 5.07 -3.16
C TYR A 167 -19.39 5.40 -4.02
N PRO A 168 -19.58 5.67 -5.33
CA PRO A 168 -18.48 5.93 -6.26
C PRO A 168 -17.61 7.14 -5.87
N PHE A 169 -18.18 8.11 -5.15
CA PHE A 169 -17.48 9.30 -4.64
C PHE A 169 -16.30 8.96 -3.72
N ILE A 170 -16.35 7.80 -3.03
CA ILE A 170 -15.24 7.33 -2.18
C ILE A 170 -13.97 7.14 -3.01
N SER A 171 -14.08 6.78 -4.29
CA SER A 171 -12.92 6.65 -5.18
C SER A 171 -12.23 7.99 -5.41
N TRP A 172 -13.00 9.07 -5.49
CA TRP A 172 -12.47 10.42 -5.69
C TRP A 172 -11.80 10.94 -4.43
N ILE A 173 -12.39 10.71 -3.26
CA ILE A 173 -11.76 11.03 -1.97
C ILE A 173 -10.45 10.26 -1.82
N GLY A 174 -10.47 8.96 -2.10
CA GLY A 174 -9.28 8.12 -2.09
C GLY A 174 -8.19 8.66 -3.01
N LEU A 175 -8.55 9.00 -4.25
CA LEU A 175 -7.63 9.58 -5.21
C LEU A 175 -7.00 10.89 -4.71
N ILE A 176 -7.78 11.77 -4.08
CA ILE A 176 -7.28 13.02 -3.50
C ILE A 176 -6.30 12.75 -2.37
N ILE A 177 -6.60 11.81 -1.48
CA ILE A 177 -5.70 11.41 -0.38
C ILE A 177 -4.37 10.90 -0.95
N ILE A 178 -4.41 9.97 -1.90
CA ILE A 178 -3.20 9.38 -2.49
C ILE A 178 -2.41 10.44 -3.27
N ALA A 179 -3.09 11.35 -3.98
CA ALA A 179 -2.45 12.44 -4.70
C ALA A 179 -1.76 13.42 -3.75
N TYR A 180 -2.35 13.72 -2.59
CA TYR A 180 -1.71 14.53 -1.55
C TYR A 180 -0.43 13.87 -1.05
N VAL A 181 -0.49 12.59 -0.66
CA VAL A 181 0.69 11.82 -0.23
C VAL A 181 1.76 11.79 -1.31
N THR A 182 1.37 11.62 -2.57
CA THR A 182 2.29 11.62 -3.73
C THR A 182 3.04 12.94 -3.84
N ILE A 183 2.34 14.07 -3.75
CA ILE A 183 2.96 15.40 -3.82
C ILE A 183 3.92 15.60 -2.64
N GLU A 184 3.50 15.21 -1.43
CA GLU A 184 4.33 15.29 -0.24
C GLU A 184 5.63 14.47 -0.38
N MET A 185 5.54 13.25 -0.91
CA MET A 185 6.72 12.41 -1.19
C MET A 185 7.63 13.02 -2.25
N LEU A 186 7.08 13.61 -3.30
CA LEU A 186 7.85 14.27 -4.34
C LEU A 186 8.59 15.50 -3.80
N ILE A 187 7.96 16.30 -2.94
CA ILE A 187 8.60 17.49 -2.34
C ILE A 187 9.72 17.05 -1.38
N LYS A 188 9.41 16.18 -0.40
CA LYS A 188 10.39 15.68 0.58
C LYS A 188 11.55 14.95 -0.10
N GLY A 189 11.24 14.15 -1.11
CA GLY A 189 12.23 13.42 -1.89
C GLY A 189 13.10 14.35 -2.74
N TRP A 190 12.52 15.42 -3.29
CA TRP A 190 13.26 16.40 -4.08
C TRP A 190 14.29 17.14 -3.23
N ASP A 191 13.96 17.56 -2.00
CA ASP A 191 14.92 18.22 -1.11
C ASP A 191 16.14 17.33 -0.83
N SER A 192 15.90 16.03 -0.60
CA SER A 192 16.96 15.03 -0.41
C SER A 192 17.75 14.74 -1.68
N PHE A 193 17.14 14.87 -2.86
CA PHE A 193 17.77 14.63 -4.15
C PHE A 193 18.60 15.84 -4.62
N ALA A 194 18.08 17.05 -4.46
CA ALA A 194 18.74 18.30 -4.83
C ALA A 194 20.00 18.55 -3.99
N GLY A 195 19.99 18.16 -2.72
CA GLY A 195 21.17 18.19 -1.84
C GLY A 195 22.32 17.27 -2.24
N ILE A 196 22.16 16.39 -3.24
CA ILE A 196 23.26 15.61 -3.84
C ILE A 196 24.09 16.47 -4.80
N PHE A 197 23.47 17.47 -5.44
CA PHE A 197 24.05 18.25 -6.53
C PHE A 197 24.59 19.62 -6.08
N ILE A 198 24.41 19.99 -4.81
CA ILE A 198 24.83 21.25 -4.18
C ILE A 198 25.85 20.93 -3.09
#